data_AF-A0AAE3VA67-F1
#
_entry.id   AF-A0AAE3VA67-F1
#
_cell.length_a   1.000
_cell.length_b   1.000
_cell.length_c   1.000
_cell.angle_alpha   90.00
_cell.angle_beta   90.00
_cell.angle_gamma   90.00
#
_symmetry.space_group_name_H-M   'P 1'
#
loop_
_entity.id
_entity.type
_entity.pdbx_description
1 polymer ?
#
loop_
_entity_poly.entity_id
_entity_poly.type
_entity_poly.pdbx_seq_one_letter_code
_entity_poly.pdbx_strand_id
1 'polypeptide(L)'
;MKQLSFYAILKRWFCAAIPLMLLNSFLIKSSLLENLIQASLGVVLLIHPVYPEALGYRYSVKTCRRIIRGIAVFEILLSFMVRHYY
;
A
#
# COMPACT_ATOMS: atom_id res chain seq x y z
N MET A 1 -18.14 5.91 -16.06
CA MET A 1 -17.65 5.21 -14.86
C MET A 1 -16.27 5.76 -14.54
N LYS A 2 -16.11 6.57 -13.48
CA LYS A 2 -14.81 7.16 -13.14
C LYS A 2 -13.89 6.04 -12.68
N GLN A 3 -12.96 5.62 -13.54
CA GLN A 3 -11.87 4.73 -13.12
C GLN A 3 -11.12 5.43 -11.99
N LEU A 4 -11.21 4.87 -10.78
CA LEU A 4 -10.38 5.30 -9.67
C LEU A 4 -8.93 5.01 -10.08
N SER A 5 -8.23 6.06 -10.54
CA SER A 5 -6.84 5.95 -10.96
C SER A 5 -6.00 5.46 -9.78
N PHE A 6 -5.10 4.52 -10.02
CA PHE A 6 -4.09 4.06 -9.06
C PHE A 6 -3.42 5.23 -8.34
N TYR A 7 -3.15 6.29 -9.09
CA TYR A 7 -2.57 7.54 -8.59
C TYR A 7 -3.47 8.25 -7.56
N ALA A 8 -4.80 8.23 -7.76
CA ALA A 8 -5.73 8.85 -6.83
C ALA A 8 -5.80 8.11 -5.48
N ILE A 9 -5.74 6.77 -5.50
CA ILE A 9 -5.72 5.95 -4.28
C ILE A 9 -4.41 6.14 -3.53
N LEU A 10 -3.27 6.07 -4.24
CA LEU A 10 -1.96 6.36 -3.65
C LEU A 10 -1.90 7.76 -3.06
N LYS A 11 -2.38 8.78 -3.78
CA LYS A 11 -2.38 10.16 -3.28
C LYS A 11 -3.22 10.31 -2.02
N ARG A 12 -4.41 9.69 -1.98
CA ARG A 12 -5.26 9.68 -0.77
C ARG A 12 -4.59 8.96 0.39
N TRP A 13 -3.96 7.82 0.11
CA TRP A 13 -3.23 7.07 1.11
C TRP A 13 -2.06 7.87 1.66
N PHE A 14 -1.22 8.47 0.81
CA PHE A 14 -0.11 9.32 1.24
C PHE A 14 -0.59 10.53 2.06
N CYS A 15 -1.68 11.19 1.64
CA CYS A 15 -2.28 12.28 2.42
C CYS A 15 -2.74 11.84 3.81
N ALA A 16 -3.16 10.58 3.99
CA ALA A 16 -3.57 10.06 5.29
C ALA A 16 -2.38 9.49 6.10
N ALA A 17 -1.46 8.80 5.44
CA ALA A 17 -0.34 8.08 6.04
C ALA A 17 0.76 9.03 6.54
N ILE A 18 1.07 10.09 5.81
CA ILE A 18 2.10 11.08 6.20
C ILE A 18 1.77 11.72 7.56
N PRO A 19 0.58 12.35 7.77
CA PRO A 19 0.26 12.94 9.06
C PRO A 19 0.13 11.91 10.17
N LEU A 20 -0.36 10.69 9.87
CA LEU A 20 -0.41 9.60 10.85
C LEU A 20 0.99 9.14 11.28
N MET A 21 1.93 8.98 10.34
CA MET A 21 3.32 8.64 10.65
C MET A 21 3.99 9.75 11.45
N LEU A 22 3.79 11.02 11.08
CA LEU A 22 4.32 12.17 11.82
C LEU A 22 3.78 12.21 13.25
N LEU A 23 2.46 12.06 13.43
CA LEU A 23 1.85 11.97 14.75
C LEU A 23 2.40 10.81 15.56
N ASN A 24 2.57 9.64 14.93
CA ASN A 24 3.14 8.48 15.61
C ASN A 24 4.59 8.72 16.03
N SER A 25 5.44 9.26 15.17
CA SER A 25 6.86 9.54 15.50
C SER A 25 7.03 10.61 16.56
N PHE A 26 6.17 11.62 16.61
CA PHE A 26 6.27 12.72 17.59
C PHE A 26 5.61 12.43 18.94
N LEU A 27 4.43 11.80 18.96
CA LEU A 27 3.63 11.68 20.19
C LEU A 27 3.63 10.27 20.79
N ILE A 28 3.42 9.24 19.97
CA ILE A 28 3.10 7.89 20.47
C ILE A 28 4.35 7.00 20.51
N LYS A 29 5.25 7.16 19.53
CA LYS A 29 6.43 6.31 19.27
C LYS A 29 6.10 4.82 19.27
N SER A 30 4.91 4.45 18.77
CA SER A 30 4.49 3.06 18.71
C SER A 30 4.86 2.43 17.37
N SER A 31 5.77 1.47 17.43
CA SER A 31 6.15 0.64 16.29
C SER A 31 5.02 -0.28 15.79
N LEU A 32 4.01 -0.57 16.62
CA LEU A 32 2.79 -1.26 16.16
C LEU A 32 1.95 -0.38 15.22
N LEU A 33 1.86 0.90 15.52
CA LEU A 33 1.04 1.85 14.76
C LEU A 33 1.71 2.20 13.43
N GLU A 34 3.04 2.29 13.43
CA GLU A 34 3.86 2.41 12.22
C GLU A 34 3.67 1.21 11.28
N ASN A 35 3.72 -0.01 11.82
CA ASN A 35 3.47 -1.23 11.04
C ASN A 35 2.06 -1.28 10.47
N LEU A 36 1.05 -0.86 11.24
CA LEU A 36 -0.33 -0.78 10.76
C LEU A 36 -0.47 0.24 9.62
N ILE A 37 0.20 1.39 9.72
CA ILE A 37 0.20 2.40 8.64
C ILE A 37 0.87 1.82 7.39
N GLN A 38 2.06 1.23 7.50
CA GLN A 38 2.75 0.65 6.33
C GLN A 38 1.97 -0.52 5.72
N ALA A 39 1.46 -1.45 6.53
CA ALA A 39 0.69 -2.59 6.05
C ALA A 39 -0.66 -2.18 5.45
N SER A 40 -1.23 -1.02 5.84
CA SER A 40 -2.51 -0.54 5.31
C SER A 40 -2.46 -0.31 3.80
N LEU A 41 -1.32 0.12 3.22
CA LEU A 41 -1.18 0.25 1.76
C LEU A 41 -1.34 -1.11 1.09
N GLY A 42 -0.59 -2.10 1.58
CA GLY A 42 -0.65 -3.47 1.09
C GLY A 42 -2.06 -4.06 1.20
N VAL A 43 -2.76 -3.86 2.33
CA VAL A 43 -4.14 -4.33 2.50
C VAL A 43 -5.10 -3.66 1.51
N VAL A 44 -4.98 -2.35 1.29
CA VAL A 44 -5.80 -1.62 0.31
C VAL A 44 -5.56 -2.12 -1.11
N LEU A 45 -4.29 -2.35 -1.48
CA LEU A 45 -3.90 -2.89 -2.79
C LEU A 45 -4.32 -4.36 -2.98
N LEU A 46 -4.44 -5.13 -1.90
CA LEU A 46 -4.91 -6.51 -1.93
C LEU A 46 -6.41 -6.61 -2.23
N ILE A 47 -7.20 -5.77 -1.54
CA ILE A 47 -8.68 -5.72 -1.67
C ILE A 47 -9.06 -5.06 -3.00
N HIS A 48 -8.44 -3.91 -3.30
CA HIS A 48 -8.62 -3.17 -4.54
C HIS A 48 -7.32 -3.18 -5.34
N PRO A 49 -7.06 -4.25 -6.12
CA PRO A 49 -5.88 -4.34 -6.98
C PRO A 49 -6.05 -3.41 -8.18
N VAL A 50 -5.77 -2.13 -7.94
CA VAL A 50 -5.76 -1.07 -8.94
C VAL A 50 -4.38 -1.07 -9.59
N TYR A 51 -4.35 -1.18 -10.91
CA TYR A 51 -3.13 -1.19 -11.70
C TYR A 51 -3.12 0.04 -12.61
N PRO A 52 -1.94 0.61 -12.91
CA PRO A 52 -1.84 1.70 -13.86
C PRO A 52 -2.20 1.22 -15.28
N GLU A 53 -2.82 2.09 -16.08
CA GLU A 53 -3.25 1.75 -17.45
C GLU A 53 -2.08 1.29 -18.33
N ALA A 54 -0.87 1.79 -18.09
CA ALA A 54 0.35 1.34 -18.77
C ALA A 54 0.64 -0.17 -18.59
N LEU A 55 0.30 -0.73 -17.42
CA LEU A 55 0.40 -2.16 -17.15
C LEU A 55 -0.73 -2.94 -17.81
N GLY A 56 -1.95 -2.39 -17.79
CA GLY A 56 -3.12 -2.97 -18.47
C GLY A 56 -3.01 -3.01 -20.00
N TYR A 57 -2.24 -2.08 -20.60
CA TYR A 57 -1.98 -2.07 -22.04
C TYR A 57 -1.00 -3.18 -22.48
N ARG A 58 -0.09 -3.57 -21.58
CA ARG A 58 1.00 -4.51 -21.88
C ARG A 58 0.73 -5.95 -21.43
N TYR A 59 -0.16 -6.13 -20.46
CA TYR A 59 -0.49 -7.43 -19.87
C TYR A 59 -2.00 -7.60 -19.74
N SER A 60 -2.46 -8.85 -19.85
CA SER A 60 -3.88 -9.19 -19.58
C SER A 60 -4.27 -8.76 -18.17
N VAL A 61 -5.49 -8.23 -18.01
CA VAL A 61 -6.08 -7.77 -16.73
C VAL A 61 -5.89 -8.79 -15.59
N LYS A 62 -5.97 -10.09 -15.90
CA LYS A 62 -5.76 -11.17 -14.92
C LYS A 62 -4.33 -11.21 -14.38
N THR A 63 -3.34 -10.91 -15.21
CA THR A 63 -1.92 -10.90 -14.86
C THR A 63 -1.58 -9.65 -14.05
N CYS A 64 -2.05 -8.47 -14.48
CA CYS A 64 -1.87 -7.22 -13.72
C CYS A 64 -2.43 -7.33 -12.30
N ARG A 65 -3.63 -7.90 -12.16
CA ARG A 65 -4.25 -8.12 -10.85
C ARG A 65 -3.40 -9.03 -9.95
N ARG A 66 -2.79 -10.06 -10.53
CA ARG A 66 -1.92 -11.01 -9.80
C ARG A 66 -0.62 -10.33 -9.35
N ILE A 67 -0.01 -9.51 -10.20
CA ILE A 67 1.21 -8.74 -9.88
C ILE A 67 0.94 -7.77 -8.74
N ILE A 68 -0.13 -6.96 -8.81
CA ILE A 68 -0.47 -6.00 -7.75
C ILE A 68 -0.76 -6.73 -6.43
N ARG A 69 -1.47 -7.85 -6.46
CA ARG A 69 -1.68 -8.67 -5.26
C ARG A 69 -0.36 -9.25 -4.71
N GLY A 70 0.55 -9.66 -5.57
CA GLY A 70 1.88 -10.12 -5.16
C GLY A 70 2.68 -9.03 -4.46
N ILE A 71 2.70 -7.83 -5.04
CA ILE A 71 3.34 -6.64 -4.44
C ILE A 71 2.69 -6.31 -3.09
N ALA A 72 1.36 -6.30 -3.02
CA ALA A 72 0.62 -6.06 -1.79
C ALA A 72 0.97 -7.06 -0.68
N VAL A 73 1.03 -8.36 -0.98
CA VAL A 73 1.43 -9.38 -0.01
C VAL A 73 2.89 -9.18 0.41
N PHE A 74 3.78 -8.91 -0.55
CA PHE A 74 5.19 -8.69 -0.27
C PHE A 74 5.42 -7.48 0.64
N GLU A 75 4.65 -6.40 0.43
CA GLU A 75 4.74 -5.18 1.23
C GLU A 75 4.20 -5.36 2.65
N ILE A 76 3.13 -6.17 2.82
CA ILE A 76 2.67 -6.60 4.15
C ILE A 76 3.77 -7.42 4.83
N LEU A 77 4.34 -8.41 4.15
CA LEU A 77 5.42 -9.25 4.70
C LEU A 77 6.65 -8.41 5.10
N LEU A 78 7.06 -7.46 4.26
CA LEU A 78 8.14 -6.52 4.57
C LEU A 78 7.84 -5.68 5.81
N SER A 79 6.62 -5.16 5.93
CA SER A 79 6.19 -4.36 7.09
C SER A 79 6.29 -5.14 8.40
N PHE A 80 6.12 -6.46 8.37
CA PHE A 80 6.32 -7.33 9.53
C PHE A 80 7.78 -7.80 9.70
N MET A 81 8.52 -8.04 8.61
CA MET A 81 9.90 -8.52 8.66
C MET A 81 10.94 -7.45 9.04
N VAL A 82 10.77 -6.20 8.60
CA VAL A 82 11.72 -5.10 8.87
C VAL A 82 11.94 -4.90 10.37
N ARG A 83 10.96 -5.25 11.20
CA ARG A 83 11.02 -5.14 12.65
C ARG A 83 11.73 -6.31 13.36
N HIS A 84 11.96 -7.43 12.68
CA HIS A 84 12.72 -8.53 13.29
C HIS A 84 14.25 -8.30 13.21
N TYR A 85 14.69 -7.30 12.45
CA TYR A 85 16.11 -7.01 12.22
C TYR A 85 16.65 -5.74 12.88
N TYR A 86 15.79 -4.95 13.54
CA TYR A 86 16.16 -3.74 14.29
C TYR A 86 15.74 -3.87 15.76
#